data_AF-A0A2V6SFG5-F1
#
_entry.id   AF-A0A2V6SFG5-F1
#
_cell.length_a   1.000
_cell.length_b   1.000
_cell.length_c   1.000
_cell.angle_alpha   90.00
_cell.angle_beta   90.00
_cell.angle_gamma   90.00
#
_symmetry.space_group_name_H-M   'P 1'
#
loop_
_entity.id
_entity.type
_entity.pdbx_description
1 polymer ?
#
loop_
_entity_poly.entity_id
_entity_poly.type
_entity_poly.pdbx_seq_one_letter_code
_entity_poly.pdbx_strand_id
1 'polypeptide(L)' 'MAGLLTAVAVGVGPGPRPAAARGARIGAVAPELTGGPWHNGGPVSLEALRGRVVFVEFWTYG' A
#
# COMPACT_ATOMS: atom_id res chain seq x y z
N MET A 1 17.03 -7.54 51.56
CA MET A 1 16.11 -7.54 50.40
C MET A 1 16.46 -6.32 49.54
N ALA A 2 17.48 -6.43 48.70
CA ALA A 2 17.89 -5.33 47.80
C ALA A 2 17.22 -5.56 46.43
N GLY A 3 16.29 -4.68 46.05
CA GLY A 3 15.58 -4.77 44.77
C GLY A 3 16.41 -4.15 43.65
N LEU A 4 16.73 -4.94 42.64
CA LEU A 4 17.34 -4.48 41.40
C LEU A 4 16.21 -4.02 40.46
N LEU A 5 16.17 -2.72 40.14
CA LEU A 5 15.28 -2.18 39.11
C LEU A 5 16.02 -2.20 37.77
N THR A 6 15.62 -3.10 36.88
CA THR A 6 16.11 -3.13 35.50
C THR A 6 15.29 -2.16 34.66
N ALA A 7 15.89 -1.05 34.23
CA ALA A 7 15.26 -0.15 33.27
C ALA A 7 15.38 -0.76 31.86
N VAL A 8 14.25 -1.05 31.22
CA VAL A 8 14.20 -1.41 29.79
C VAL A 8 14.14 -0.10 28.99
N ALA A 9 15.21 0.20 28.25
CA ALA A 9 15.21 1.28 27.28
C ALA A 9 14.60 0.77 25.96
N VAL A 10 13.48 1.36 25.53
CA VAL A 10 12.93 1.14 24.18
C VAL A 10 13.72 2.00 23.21
N GLY A 11 14.62 1.38 22.46
CA GLY A 11 15.35 2.06 21.39
C GLY A 11 14.43 2.33 20.20
N VAL A 12 14.17 3.60 19.89
CA VAL A 12 13.54 4.02 18.62
C VAL A 12 14.59 3.91 17.51
N GLY A 13 14.81 2.69 17.02
CA GLY A 13 15.57 2.47 15.79
C GLY A 13 14.77 2.98 14.58
N PRO A 14 15.42 3.35 13.46
CA PRO A 14 14.71 3.69 12.24
C PRO A 14 13.97 2.43 11.76
N GLY A 15 12.65 2.40 11.96
CA GLY A 15 11.79 1.35 11.42
C GLY A 15 11.88 1.33 9.88
N PRO A 16 11.43 0.24 9.25
CA PRO A 16 11.41 0.14 7.79
C PRO A 16 10.67 1.35 7.21
N ARG A 17 11.41 2.19 6.48
CA ARG A 17 10.79 3.29 5.75
C ARG A 17 10.09 2.69 4.53
N PRO A 18 8.82 3.03 4.27
CA PRO A 18 8.18 2.61 3.04
C PRO A 18 9.02 3.09 1.86
N ALA A 19 9.27 2.20 0.91
CA ALA A 19 9.96 2.58 -0.32
C ALA A 19 9.18 3.73 -0.97
N ALA A 20 9.88 4.77 -1.41
CA ALA A 20 9.24 5.88 -2.10
C ALA A 20 8.46 5.35 -3.30
N ALA A 21 7.16 5.64 -3.36
CA ALA A 21 6.32 5.18 -4.44
C ALA A 21 6.86 5.74 -5.77
N ARG A 22 7.22 4.85 -6.69
CA ARG A 22 7.57 5.26 -8.05
C ARG A 22 6.27 5.62 -8.76
N GLY A 23 6.10 6.91 -9.07
CA GLY A 23 4.91 7.39 -9.79
C GLY A 23 4.71 6.69 -11.13
N ALA A 24 3.46 6.68 -11.61
CA ALA A 24 3.10 6.18 -12.93
C ALA A 24 3.92 6.89 -14.02
N ARG A 25 4.28 6.15 -15.08
CA ARG A 25 5.09 6.67 -16.19
C ARG A 25 4.36 6.46 -17.50
N ILE A 26 4.43 7.45 -18.38
CA ILE A 26 3.87 7.34 -19.74
C ILE A 26 4.56 6.19 -20.47
N GLY A 27 3.77 5.35 -21.14
CA GLY A 27 4.24 4.18 -21.88
C GLY A 27 4.54 2.94 -21.02
N ALA A 28 4.52 3.05 -19.69
CA ALA A 28 4.60 1.88 -18.82
C ALA A 28 3.26 1.14 -18.80
N VAL A 29 3.31 -0.19 -18.85
CA VAL A 29 2.13 -1.03 -18.67
C VAL A 29 1.65 -0.92 -17.23
N ALA A 30 0.35 -0.71 -17.04
CA ALA A 30 -0.25 -0.67 -15.72
C ALA A 30 -0.14 -2.05 -15.03
N PRO A 31 0.25 -2.11 -13.75
CA PRO A 31 0.22 -3.37 -12.97
C PRO A 31 -1.21 -3.87 -12.77
N GLU A 32 -1.38 -5.17 -12.62
CA GLU A 32 -2.70 -5.78 -12.38
C GLU A 32 -3.34 -5.29 -11.07
N LEU A 33 -4.67 -5.16 -11.07
CA LEU A 33 -5.41 -4.77 -9.87
C LEU A 33 -5.63 -5.99 -8.98
N THR A 34 -5.12 -5.94 -7.76
CA THR A 34 -5.21 -7.03 -6.78
C THR A 34 -5.67 -6.49 -5.42
N GLY A 35 -6.09 -7.37 -4.52
CA GLY A 35 -6.56 -7.02 -3.18
C GLY A 35 -8.08 -7.15 -3.01
N GLY A 36 -8.60 -6.57 -1.93
CA GLY A 36 -10.02 -6.58 -1.58
C GLY A 36 -10.26 -6.09 -0.15
N PRO A 37 -11.52 -5.97 0.29
CA PRO A 37 -12.75 -6.34 -0.42
C PRO A 37 -13.11 -5.39 -1.59
N TRP A 38 -13.90 -5.89 -2.54
CA TRP A 38 -14.40 -5.11 -3.69
C TRP A 38 -15.79 -4.55 -3.40
N HIS A 39 -16.03 -3.30 -3.79
CA HIS A 39 -17.31 -2.63 -3.66
C HIS A 39 -17.87 -2.28 -5.06
N ASN A 40 -19.20 -2.18 -5.19
CA ASN A 40 -19.91 -1.88 -6.45
C ASN A 40 -19.67 -2.90 -7.59
N GLY A 41 -19.30 -4.14 -7.25
CA GLY A 41 -19.03 -5.21 -8.21
C GLY A 41 -18.12 -6.28 -7.63
N GLY A 42 -17.57 -7.11 -8.51
CA GLY A 42 -16.50 -8.06 -8.19
C GLY A 42 -15.11 -7.55 -8.60
N PRO A 43 -14.08 -8.40 -8.48
CA PRO A 43 -12.76 -8.12 -9.02
C PRO A 43 -12.82 -7.77 -10.52
N VAL A 44 -12.01 -6.80 -10.94
CA VAL A 44 -11.88 -6.40 -12.35
C VAL A 44 -10.43 -6.61 -12.80
N SER A 45 -10.25 -7.21 -13.98
CA SER A 45 -8.94 -7.36 -14.61
C SER A 45 -8.63 -6.21 -15.55
N LEU A 46 -7.35 -5.86 -15.70
CA LEU A 46 -6.95 -4.86 -16.70
C LEU A 46 -7.23 -5.30 -18.14
N GLU A 47 -7.27 -6.61 -18.41
CA GLU A 47 -7.65 -7.16 -19.72
C GLU A 47 -9.09 -6.78 -20.10
N ALA A 48 -10.05 -6.93 -19.18
CA ALA A 48 -11.44 -6.59 -19.41
C ALA A 48 -11.66 -5.08 -19.63
N LEU A 49 -10.70 -4.26 -19.22
CA LEU A 49 -10.73 -2.80 -19.35
C LEU A 49 -10.01 -2.27 -20.60
N ARG A 50 -9.42 -3.12 -21.44
CA ARG A 50 -8.77 -2.69 -22.68
C ARG A 50 -9.73 -1.93 -23.60
N GLY A 51 -9.19 -0.98 -24.36
CA GLY A 51 -9.96 -0.10 -25.23
C GLY A 51 -10.69 1.05 -24.50
N ARG A 52 -10.51 1.17 -23.18
CA ARG A 52 -11.09 2.24 -22.35
C ARG A 52 -9.98 3.11 -21.75
N VAL A 53 -10.31 4.38 -21.48
CA VAL A 53 -9.51 5.21 -20.58
C VAL A 53 -9.96 4.89 -19.15
N VAL A 54 -9.03 4.45 -18.32
CA VAL A 54 -9.28 4.02 -16.93
C VAL A 54 -8.53 4.95 -15.99
N PHE A 55 -9.20 5.40 -14.93
CA PHE A 55 -8.61 6.20 -13.87
C PHE A 55 -8.53 5.38 -12.58
N VAL A 56 -7.36 5.39 -11.93
CA VAL A 56 -7.11 4.69 -10.66
C VAL A 56 -6.71 5.73 -9.62
N GLU A 57 -7.44 5.76 -8.53
CA GLU A 57 -7.21 6.68 -7.42
C GLU A 57 -7.05 5.90 -6.11
N PHE A 58 -5.99 6.21 -5.37
CA PHE A 58 -5.76 5.68 -4.03
C PHE A 58 -6.28 6.70 -3.02
N TRP A 59 -7.33 6.32 -2.27
CA TRP A 59 -8.00 7.20 -1.30
C TRP A 59 -8.35 6.43 -0.02
N THR A 60 -8.66 7.17 1.04
CA THR A 60 -9.22 6.65 2.30
C THR A 60 -10.45 7.46 2.68
N TYR A 61 -11.34 6.88 3.49
CA TYR A 61 -12.60 7.50 3.90
C TYR A 61 -12.43 8.72 4.84
N GLY A 62 -11.27 8.85 5.49
CA GLY A 62 -10.97 9.89 6.48
C GLY A 62 -10.50 9.30 7.80
#